data_AF-A0A8J4SPK7-F1
#
_entry.id   AF-A0A8J4SPK7-F1
#
_cell.length_a   1.000
_cell.length_b   1.000
_cell.length_c   1.000
_cell.angle_alpha   90.00
_cell.angle_beta   90.00
_cell.angle_gamma   90.00
#
_symmetry.space_group_name_H-M   'P 1'
#
loop_
_entity.id
_entity.type
_entity.pdbx_description
1 polymer ?
#
loop_
_entity_poly.entity_id
_entity_poly.type
_entity_poly.pdbx_seq_one_letter_code
_entity_poly.pdbx_strand_id
1 'polypeptide(L)'
;MASTREYCVYTLDDNDDRGSVIDMPTNTTAENGEPRKMNPYLTREELGVVEDVEPIWRRLRIGLLATFCGIWVALLVSVITIVVLSEKCPPRPDLKFWQSKVAYYVDPFAFKDSDGNWIGDLNGLRSELSYIRDSIGAGFVILTSIFQGHFTNNGRSLGQVTDFEVIDPVLGTMSDFRNLLKIFRKQGLEVVISLDINGVAENHTWAKNPDYLQRYDFSRNLKVRKLVDDSSSFHGRSRVLIVDSGDVGYGLGDTEDGSLTFLGSTEQPGGHLVFHRQFVINRGWKKNSTALQLSTIIGYSNTSGSQKTALALPSATDVDWRHDDLLATAAIFLLPGTPIVYYGSELGTRLAKIAQPPGKVYPMNKVPNVYESADESVLTCQLPMPWDKTGKRFSNDPNRTDQFPSYLKTYRVSETLEIESKRLEVFIRKAVGFPAFVIVFDNPLLAPDEQRAGIVIDLSGVCGNVIARVVQPQRAISEDMQFKTENIYISMDSDPSIHVFECLHK
;
A
#
# COMPACT_ATOMS: atom_id res chain seq x y z
N MET A 1 15.62 -27.84 -5.09
CA MET A 1 15.74 -29.01 -5.97
C MET A 1 16.89 -28.76 -6.94
N ALA A 2 18.07 -29.26 -6.59
CA ALA A 2 19.23 -29.28 -7.46
C ALA A 2 19.13 -30.54 -8.34
N SER A 3 19.04 -30.37 -9.65
CA SER A 3 19.06 -31.48 -10.60
C SER A 3 20.45 -31.56 -11.23
N THR A 4 21.36 -32.24 -10.54
CA THR A 4 22.54 -32.87 -11.16
C THR A 4 22.04 -34.03 -12.03
N ARG A 5 22.08 -33.86 -13.36
CA ARG A 5 21.85 -34.97 -14.29
C ARG A 5 23.13 -35.75 -14.48
N GLU A 6 23.08 -37.01 -14.07
CA GLU A 6 24.01 -38.08 -14.38
C GLU A 6 24.10 -38.28 -15.90
N TYR A 7 25.32 -38.50 -16.39
CA TYR A 7 25.56 -38.88 -17.78
C TYR A 7 25.40 -40.40 -17.91
N CYS A 8 24.46 -40.85 -18.75
CA CYS A 8 24.38 -42.24 -19.19
C CYS A 8 25.55 -42.57 -20.10
N VAL A 9 26.39 -43.52 -19.67
CA VAL A 9 27.38 -44.20 -20.50
C VAL A 9 26.62 -45.20 -21.37
N TYR A 10 26.57 -44.95 -22.68
CA TYR A 10 26.17 -45.96 -23.66
C TYR A 10 27.41 -46.68 -24.16
N THR A 11 27.51 -47.97 -23.81
CA THR A 11 28.32 -48.94 -24.56
C THR A 11 27.54 -49.31 -25.82
N LEU A 12 28.08 -49.01 -27.00
CA LEU A 12 27.57 -49.55 -28.25
C LEU A 12 28.54 -50.63 -28.73
N ASP A 13 28.00 -51.85 -28.78
CA ASP A 13 28.58 -53.03 -29.39
C ASP A 13 28.95 -52.77 -30.86
N ASP A 14 30.12 -53.29 -31.22
CA ASP A 14 30.59 -53.46 -32.59
C ASP A 14 29.58 -54.27 -33.41
N ASN A 15 29.18 -53.72 -34.57
CA ASN A 15 28.86 -54.40 -35.84
C ASN A 15 27.72 -53.67 -36.57
N ASP A 16 28.05 -52.64 -37.37
CA ASP A 16 27.36 -52.49 -38.66
C ASP A 16 28.30 -51.84 -39.69
N ASP A 17 28.59 -52.62 -40.72
CA ASP A 17 29.69 -52.49 -41.67
C ASP A 17 29.23 -51.71 -42.90
N ARG A 18 28.87 -50.43 -42.72
CA ARG A 18 28.46 -49.53 -43.82
C ARG A 18 28.99 -48.10 -43.65
N GLY A 19 30.31 -47.97 -43.60
CA GLY A 19 31.01 -46.68 -43.70
C GLY A 19 31.56 -46.46 -45.11
N SER A 20 31.13 -45.38 -45.76
CA SER A 20 31.56 -44.92 -47.08
C SER A 20 33.08 -44.88 -47.26
N VAL A 21 33.57 -45.57 -48.29
CA VAL A 21 34.97 -45.57 -48.73
C VAL A 21 35.35 -44.16 -49.21
N ILE A 22 36.36 -43.55 -48.59
CA ILE A 22 37.03 -42.36 -49.11
C ILE A 22 38.35 -42.84 -49.71
N ASP A 23 38.45 -42.83 -51.04
CA ASP A 23 39.67 -43.19 -51.76
C ASP A 23 40.70 -42.03 -51.72
N MET A 24 41.97 -42.35 -51.44
CA MET A 24 43.09 -41.40 -51.48
C MET A 24 43.62 -41.19 -52.91
N PRO A 25 44.26 -40.04 -53.22
CA PRO A 25 45.00 -39.85 -54.45
C PRO A 25 46.21 -40.78 -54.49
N THR A 26 46.33 -41.47 -55.62
CA THR A 26 47.36 -42.46 -55.96
C THR A 26 48.78 -41.91 -55.82
N ASN A 27 49.47 -42.18 -54.72
CA ASN A 27 50.95 -42.26 -54.70
C ASN A 27 51.57 -42.91 -53.46
N THR A 28 50.97 -43.97 -52.93
CA THR A 28 51.68 -44.88 -52.01
C THR A 28 51.20 -46.31 -52.22
N THR A 29 51.87 -47.05 -53.11
CA THR A 29 51.71 -48.50 -53.23
C THR A 29 52.46 -49.20 -52.10
N ALA A 30 51.78 -50.07 -51.36
CA ALA A 30 52.42 -51.08 -50.53
C ALA A 30 52.83 -52.29 -51.40
N GLU A 31 53.85 -53.04 -50.97
CA GLU A 31 54.50 -54.14 -51.70
C GLU A 31 53.61 -55.32 -52.11
N ASN A 32 52.34 -55.34 -51.71
CA ASN A 32 51.33 -56.28 -52.20
C ASN A 32 50.04 -55.48 -52.45
N GLY A 33 49.55 -55.46 -53.69
CA GLY A 33 48.51 -54.55 -54.22
C GLY A 33 47.10 -54.61 -53.62
N GLU A 34 46.95 -54.51 -52.29
CA GLU A 34 45.66 -54.27 -51.61
C GLU A 34 45.63 -52.87 -50.95
N PRO A 35 44.48 -52.16 -51.00
CA PRO A 35 44.34 -50.84 -50.36
C PRO A 35 44.44 -50.97 -48.84
N ARG A 36 45.38 -50.22 -48.21
CA ARG A 36 45.50 -50.16 -46.75
C ARG A 36 44.22 -49.59 -46.13
N LYS A 37 43.47 -50.43 -45.41
CA LYS A 37 42.37 -49.98 -44.54
C LYS A 37 42.94 -49.18 -43.37
N MET A 38 42.46 -47.95 -43.21
CA MET A 38 42.86 -47.07 -42.10
C MET A 38 42.09 -47.47 -40.83
N ASN A 39 42.79 -47.68 -39.72
CA ASN A 39 42.17 -47.99 -38.43
C ASN A 39 41.38 -46.77 -37.93
N PRO A 40 40.14 -46.92 -37.39
CA PRO A 40 39.32 -45.79 -36.93
C PRO A 40 39.91 -45.01 -35.74
N TYR A 41 40.94 -45.56 -35.10
CA TYR A 41 41.67 -44.93 -34.00
C TYR A 41 43.14 -44.70 -34.41
N LEU A 42 43.43 -43.52 -34.95
CA LEU A 42 44.80 -43.15 -35.31
C LEU A 42 45.65 -42.84 -34.07
N THR A 43 46.88 -43.33 -34.06
CA THR A 43 47.89 -42.95 -33.07
C THR A 43 48.44 -41.53 -33.35
N ARG A 44 49.05 -40.88 -32.35
CA ARG A 44 49.58 -39.50 -32.48
C ARG A 44 50.55 -39.33 -33.65
N GLU A 45 51.35 -40.36 -33.92
CA GLU A 45 52.40 -40.36 -34.96
C GLU A 45 51.77 -40.49 -36.36
N GLU A 46 50.76 -41.36 -36.52
CA GLU A 46 50.01 -41.51 -37.77
C GLU A 46 49.16 -40.27 -38.08
N LEU A 47 48.63 -39.60 -37.06
CA LEU A 47 47.83 -38.38 -37.22
C LEU A 47 48.69 -37.21 -37.72
N GLY A 48 49.94 -37.13 -37.27
CA GLY A 48 50.91 -36.13 -37.74
C GLY A 48 51.23 -36.28 -39.23
N VAL A 49 51.36 -37.52 -39.72
CA VAL A 49 51.60 -37.79 -41.15
C VAL A 49 50.40 -37.37 -42.01
N VAL A 50 49.17 -37.64 -41.56
CA VAL A 50 47.95 -37.19 -42.27
C VAL A 50 47.83 -35.67 -42.29
N GLU A 51 48.24 -34.99 -41.21
CA GLU A 51 48.21 -33.53 -41.12
C GLU A 51 49.23 -32.85 -42.06
N ASP A 52 50.34 -33.52 -42.38
CA ASP A 52 51.33 -33.07 -43.37
C ASP A 52 50.93 -33.37 -44.83
N VAL A 53 50.18 -34.46 -45.07
CA VAL A 53 49.72 -34.87 -46.40
C VAL A 53 48.45 -34.11 -46.84
N GLU A 54 47.53 -33.82 -45.93
CA GLU A 54 46.28 -33.11 -46.19
C GLU A 54 46.21 -31.74 -45.49
N PRO A 55 46.85 -30.70 -46.03
CA PRO A 55 46.90 -29.37 -45.40
C PRO A 55 45.53 -28.67 -45.30
N ILE A 56 44.50 -29.23 -45.95
CA ILE A 56 43.13 -28.72 -45.95
C ILE A 56 42.53 -28.76 -44.54
N TRP A 57 42.69 -29.86 -43.80
CA TRP A 57 42.14 -30.01 -42.44
C TRP A 57 42.82 -29.10 -41.43
N ARG A 58 44.14 -28.89 -41.58
CA ARG A 58 44.90 -27.94 -40.76
C ARG A 58 44.41 -26.50 -40.97
N ARG A 59 44.20 -26.09 -42.23
CA ARG A 59 43.63 -24.77 -42.56
C ARG A 59 42.20 -24.60 -42.07
N LEU A 60 41.38 -25.66 -42.19
CA LEU A 60 39.99 -25.66 -41.72
C LEU A 60 39.90 -25.56 -40.19
N ARG A 61 40.74 -26.28 -39.44
CA ARG A 61 40.82 -26.19 -37.97
C ARG A 61 41.25 -24.80 -37.50
N ILE A 62 42.29 -24.22 -38.11
CA ILE A 62 42.75 -22.86 -37.79
C ILE A 62 41.66 -21.84 -38.14
N GLY A 63 40.98 -22.02 -39.27
CA GLY A 63 39.84 -21.18 -39.69
C GLY A 63 38.68 -21.23 -38.69
N LEU A 64 38.28 -22.43 -38.24
CA LEU A 64 37.23 -22.62 -37.23
C LEU A 64 37.60 -22.03 -35.86
N LEU A 65 38.86 -22.14 -35.45
CA LEU A 65 39.32 -21.55 -34.19
C LEU A 65 39.32 -20.02 -34.28
N ALA A 66 39.77 -19.46 -35.40
CA ALA A 66 39.76 -18.01 -35.62
C ALA A 66 38.34 -17.43 -35.67
N THR A 67 37.39 -18.12 -36.32
CA THR A 67 35.98 -17.69 -36.34
C THR A 67 35.33 -17.82 -34.97
N PHE A 68 35.61 -18.89 -34.21
CA PHE A 68 35.16 -19.02 -32.83
C PHE A 68 35.64 -17.86 -31.95
N CYS A 69 36.93 -17.53 -32.00
CA CYS A 69 37.50 -16.39 -31.27
C CYS A 69 36.85 -15.05 -31.70
N GLY A 70 36.62 -14.85 -33.01
CA GLY A 70 35.95 -13.67 -33.53
C GLY A 70 34.51 -13.52 -33.02
N ILE A 71 33.73 -14.60 -33.01
CA ILE A 71 32.37 -14.63 -32.46
C ILE A 71 32.39 -14.35 -30.96
N TRP A 72 33.36 -14.90 -30.24
CA TRP A 72 33.50 -14.68 -28.79
C TRP A 72 33.75 -13.21 -28.46
N VAL A 73 34.65 -12.56 -29.20
CA VAL A 73 34.93 -11.13 -29.04
C VAL A 73 33.70 -10.30 -29.42
N ALA A 74 33.00 -10.65 -30.50
CA ALA A 74 31.78 -9.95 -30.91
C ALA A 74 30.67 -10.05 -29.86
N LEU A 75 30.50 -11.23 -29.22
CA LEU A 75 29.57 -11.41 -28.11
C LEU A 75 29.98 -10.57 -26.89
N LEU A 76 31.26 -10.54 -26.55
CA LEU A 76 31.77 -9.73 -25.44
C LEU A 76 31.52 -8.23 -25.68
N VAL A 77 31.84 -7.75 -26.88
CA VAL A 77 31.57 -6.36 -27.28
C VAL A 77 30.08 -6.07 -27.22
N SER A 78 29.23 -6.97 -27.74
CA SER A 78 27.78 -6.82 -27.69
C SER A 78 27.25 -6.70 -26.26
N VAL A 79 27.72 -7.54 -25.31
CA VAL A 79 27.33 -7.47 -23.90
C VAL A 79 27.75 -6.13 -23.28
N ILE A 80 29.00 -5.69 -23.53
CA ILE A 80 29.50 -4.41 -23.02
C ILE A 80 28.67 -3.26 -23.60
N THR A 81 28.38 -3.28 -24.89
CA THR A 81 27.55 -2.28 -25.56
C THR A 81 26.14 -2.23 -24.97
N ILE A 82 25.51 -3.37 -24.70
CA ILE A 82 24.19 -3.42 -24.07
C ILE A 82 24.23 -2.79 -22.67
N VAL A 83 25.22 -3.12 -21.85
CA VAL A 83 25.35 -2.58 -20.47
C VAL A 83 25.63 -1.07 -20.47
N VAL A 84 26.43 -0.58 -21.42
CA VAL A 84 26.79 0.85 -21.49
C VAL A 84 25.66 1.69 -22.09
N LEU A 85 24.95 1.17 -23.09
CA LEU A 85 23.85 1.86 -23.75
C LEU A 85 22.51 1.66 -23.03
N SER A 86 22.39 0.69 -22.12
CA SER A 86 21.21 0.57 -21.29
C SER A 86 21.07 1.81 -20.42
N GLU A 87 19.93 2.48 -20.54
CA GLU A 87 19.59 3.59 -19.65
C GLU A 87 19.67 3.11 -18.20
N LYS A 88 20.44 3.82 -17.37
CA LYS A 88 20.48 3.51 -15.94
C LYS A 88 19.07 3.73 -15.39
N CYS A 89 18.56 2.75 -14.65
CA CYS A 89 17.30 2.94 -13.93
C CYS A 89 17.42 4.24 -13.10
N PRO A 90 16.39 5.11 -13.12
CA PRO A 90 16.40 6.30 -12.28
C PRO A 90 16.61 5.86 -10.83
N PRO A 91 17.53 6.49 -10.09
CA PRO A 91 17.76 6.13 -8.70
C PRO A 91 16.45 6.26 -7.94
N ARG A 92 16.07 5.22 -7.18
CA ARG A 92 14.86 5.29 -6.35
C ARG A 92 15.05 6.45 -5.37
N PRO A 93 14.14 7.45 -5.36
CA PRO A 93 14.26 8.55 -4.41
C PRO A 93 14.25 8.00 -2.98
N ASP A 94 15.12 8.54 -2.12
CA ASP A 94 15.11 8.23 -0.68
C ASP A 94 13.89 8.89 -0.04
N LEU A 95 12.75 8.21 -0.13
CA LEU A 95 11.48 8.67 0.42
C LEU A 95 11.42 8.40 1.92
N LYS A 96 11.00 9.40 2.67
CA LYS A 96 10.73 9.23 4.10
C LYS A 96 9.53 8.31 4.31
N PHE A 97 9.39 7.76 5.52
CA PHE A 97 8.33 6.78 5.81
C PHE A 97 6.94 7.36 5.52
N TRP A 98 6.73 8.65 5.79
CA TRP A 98 5.46 9.32 5.55
C TRP A 98 5.20 9.62 4.07
N GLN A 99 6.21 9.58 3.19
CA GLN A 99 6.03 9.79 1.73
C GLN A 99 5.85 8.49 0.97
N SER A 100 6.22 7.35 1.58
CA SER A 100 6.29 6.05 0.93
C SER A 100 5.23 5.06 1.43
N LYS A 101 4.45 5.44 2.45
CA LYS A 101 3.50 4.56 3.14
C LYS A 101 2.13 5.21 3.26
N VAL A 102 1.11 4.37 3.41
CA VAL A 102 -0.27 4.77 3.71
C VAL A 102 -0.39 5.07 5.21
N ALA A 103 -1.11 6.14 5.55
CA ALA A 103 -1.47 6.47 6.92
C ALA A 103 -2.86 5.92 7.25
N TYR A 104 -3.02 5.38 8.46
CA TYR A 104 -4.35 5.06 9.02
C TYR A 104 -4.62 5.97 10.22
N TYR A 105 -5.63 6.83 10.10
CA TYR A 105 -6.03 7.78 11.13
C TYR A 105 -7.12 7.17 12.01
N VAL A 106 -6.78 6.95 13.28
CA VAL A 106 -7.58 6.17 14.23
C VAL A 106 -7.88 6.99 15.47
N ASP A 107 -9.13 6.89 15.93
CA ASP A 107 -9.51 7.30 17.28
C ASP A 107 -9.41 6.11 18.25
N PRO A 108 -8.41 6.07 19.16
CA PRO A 108 -8.23 4.94 20.07
C PRO A 108 -9.42 4.68 20.97
N PHE A 109 -10.16 5.73 21.34
CA PHE A 109 -11.37 5.58 22.12
C PHE A 109 -12.40 4.77 21.32
N ALA A 110 -12.59 5.05 20.02
CA ALA A 110 -13.70 4.47 19.24
C ALA A 110 -13.32 3.21 18.47
N PHE A 111 -12.07 2.78 18.59
CA PHE A 111 -11.56 1.71 17.77
C PHE A 111 -11.88 0.33 18.33
N LYS A 112 -11.39 -0.03 19.53
CA LYS A 112 -11.67 -1.33 20.15
C LYS A 112 -11.42 -1.31 21.64
N ASP A 113 -12.36 -1.85 22.41
CA ASP A 113 -12.29 -2.03 23.86
C ASP A 113 -11.66 -3.38 24.22
N SER A 114 -10.76 -3.40 25.20
CA SER A 114 -10.12 -4.63 25.69
C SER A 114 -10.54 -5.06 27.10
N ASP A 115 -11.17 -4.18 27.88
CA ASP A 115 -11.52 -4.42 29.29
C ASP A 115 -13.04 -4.57 29.55
N GLY A 116 -13.87 -4.31 28.54
CA GLY A 116 -15.33 -4.46 28.60
C GLY A 116 -16.06 -3.25 29.17
N ASN A 117 -15.42 -2.08 29.25
CA ASN A 117 -16.04 -0.83 29.72
C ASN A 117 -16.78 -0.05 28.62
N TRP A 118 -16.81 -0.58 27.39
CA TRP A 118 -17.31 0.01 26.13
C TRP A 118 -16.52 1.18 25.60
N ILE A 119 -15.34 1.44 26.13
CA ILE A 119 -14.42 2.48 25.70
C ILE A 119 -13.19 1.81 25.14
N GLY A 120 -12.82 2.19 23.92
CA GLY A 120 -11.59 1.72 23.33
C GLY A 120 -10.37 2.20 24.08
N ASP A 121 -9.34 1.37 24.07
CA ASP A 121 -8.12 1.60 24.84
C ASP A 121 -6.88 1.22 24.01
N LEU A 122 -5.69 1.53 24.54
CA LEU A 122 -4.44 1.25 23.83
C LEU A 122 -4.20 -0.26 23.63
N ASN A 123 -4.72 -1.12 24.51
CA ASN A 123 -4.58 -2.57 24.37
C ASN A 123 -5.51 -3.13 23.29
N GLY A 124 -6.72 -2.60 23.15
CA GLY A 124 -7.65 -2.90 22.08
C GLY A 124 -7.10 -2.48 20.73
N LEU A 125 -6.58 -1.25 20.62
CA LEU A 125 -5.86 -0.78 19.42
C LEU A 125 -4.69 -1.71 19.07
N ARG A 126 -3.90 -2.12 20.06
CA ARG A 126 -2.79 -3.04 19.87
C ARG A 126 -3.24 -4.42 19.39
N SER A 127 -4.41 -4.89 19.80
CA SER A 127 -4.91 -6.21 19.43
C SER A 127 -5.31 -6.32 17.95
N GLU A 128 -5.67 -5.21 17.30
CA GLU A 128 -6.05 -5.15 15.88
C GLU A 128 -4.89 -4.68 14.98
N LEU A 129 -3.66 -4.81 15.47
CA LEU A 129 -2.45 -4.48 14.71
C LEU A 129 -2.37 -5.22 13.36
N SER A 130 -2.78 -6.49 13.33
CA SER A 130 -2.83 -7.27 12.09
C SER A 130 -3.81 -6.69 11.08
N TYR A 131 -4.97 -6.19 11.52
CA TYR A 131 -5.93 -5.53 10.63
C TYR A 131 -5.34 -4.26 10.02
N ILE A 132 -4.72 -3.40 10.84
CA ILE A 132 -4.11 -2.15 10.40
C ILE A 132 -2.99 -2.41 9.38
N ARG A 133 -2.14 -3.40 9.64
CA ARG A 133 -0.99 -3.71 8.78
C ARG A 133 -1.38 -4.49 7.53
N ASP A 134 -2.15 -5.57 7.70
CA ASP A 134 -2.37 -6.56 6.63
C ASP A 134 -3.62 -6.26 5.81
N SER A 135 -4.70 -5.81 6.44
CA SER A 135 -5.96 -5.51 5.73
C SER A 135 -5.95 -4.11 5.11
N ILE A 136 -5.54 -3.10 5.88
CA ILE A 136 -5.46 -1.71 5.38
C ILE A 136 -4.18 -1.47 4.59
N GLY A 137 -3.10 -2.21 4.88
CA GLY A 137 -1.78 -1.93 4.29
C GLY A 137 -1.14 -0.65 4.83
N ALA A 138 -1.54 -0.19 6.01
CA ALA A 138 -1.00 1.02 6.61
C ALA A 138 0.47 0.80 6.98
N GLY A 139 1.30 1.82 6.76
CA GLY A 139 2.70 1.79 7.19
C GLY A 139 2.99 2.72 8.38
N PHE A 140 2.03 3.58 8.73
CA PHE A 140 2.01 4.33 9.99
C PHE A 140 0.58 4.65 10.41
N VAL A 141 0.38 4.83 11.71
CA VAL A 141 -0.90 5.24 12.28
C VAL A 141 -0.82 6.68 12.78
N ILE A 142 -1.89 7.44 12.59
CA ILE A 142 -2.11 8.73 13.22
C ILE A 142 -3.15 8.49 14.31
N LEU A 143 -2.84 8.85 15.55
CA LEU A 143 -3.77 8.77 16.66
C LEU A 143 -4.37 10.16 16.92
N THR A 144 -5.68 10.21 17.16
CA THR A 144 -6.31 11.39 17.77
C THR A 144 -5.68 11.68 19.14
N SER A 145 -6.06 12.80 19.77
CA SER A 145 -5.48 13.19 21.05
C SER A 145 -5.72 12.13 22.14
N ILE A 146 -4.61 11.59 22.67
CA ILE A 146 -4.60 10.53 23.70
C ILE A 146 -4.30 11.07 25.10
N PHE A 147 -4.30 12.39 25.26
CA PHE A 147 -3.78 13.07 26.44
C PHE A 147 -4.83 13.28 27.52
N GLN A 148 -4.37 13.40 28.76
CA GLN A 148 -5.25 13.56 29.92
C GLN A 148 -6.22 14.72 29.75
N GLY A 149 -7.49 14.46 30.04
CA GLY A 149 -8.55 15.45 29.93
C GLY A 149 -9.20 15.48 28.56
N HIS A 150 -8.64 14.85 27.53
CA HIS A 150 -9.34 14.69 26.26
C HIS A 150 -10.69 14.01 26.48
N PHE A 151 -10.69 12.88 27.20
CA PHE A 151 -11.90 12.18 27.60
C PHE A 151 -12.25 12.42 29.07
N THR A 152 -11.29 12.48 29.98
CA THR A 152 -11.55 12.54 31.44
C THR A 152 -11.79 13.94 32.02
N ASN A 153 -12.03 14.97 31.20
CA ASN A 153 -12.36 16.30 31.73
C ASN A 153 -13.66 16.32 32.55
N ASN A 154 -13.95 17.42 33.25
CA ASN A 154 -15.21 17.57 34.00
C ASN A 154 -16.35 18.17 33.14
N GLY A 155 -16.07 18.49 31.88
CA GLY A 155 -17.01 19.06 30.94
C GLY A 155 -17.90 18.01 30.29
N ARG A 156 -18.94 18.50 29.61
CA ARG A 156 -19.78 17.69 28.72
C ARG A 156 -19.17 17.52 27.33
N SER A 157 -17.92 17.97 27.12
CA SER A 157 -17.31 17.96 25.80
C SER A 157 -15.93 17.29 25.77
N LEU A 158 -15.58 16.64 24.66
CA LEU A 158 -14.26 16.06 24.40
C LEU A 158 -13.25 17.15 24.00
N GLY A 159 -11.95 16.87 24.15
CA GLY A 159 -10.90 17.67 23.53
C GLY A 159 -10.21 18.71 24.42
N GLN A 160 -10.77 19.07 25.59
CA GLN A 160 -10.09 19.99 26.52
C GLN A 160 -9.00 19.27 27.34
N VAL A 161 -7.80 19.17 26.76
CA VAL A 161 -6.64 18.53 27.39
C VAL A 161 -6.17 19.33 28.61
N THR A 162 -5.89 18.63 29.70
CA THR A 162 -5.38 19.17 30.97
C THR A 162 -3.87 19.01 31.13
N ASP A 163 -3.29 17.99 30.49
CA ASP A 163 -1.85 17.71 30.52
C ASP A 163 -1.42 16.90 29.28
N PHE A 164 -0.52 17.46 28.46
CA PHE A 164 0.03 16.81 27.26
C PHE A 164 1.18 15.82 27.55
N GLU A 165 1.62 15.68 28.80
CA GLU A 165 2.66 14.72 29.19
C GLU A 165 2.08 13.41 29.74
N VAL A 166 0.77 13.39 30.01
CA VAL A 166 0.07 12.28 30.64
C VAL A 166 -0.96 11.69 29.68
N ILE A 167 -1.00 10.36 29.57
CA ILE A 167 -2.03 9.64 28.81
C ILE A 167 -3.36 9.72 29.56
N ASP A 168 -4.46 9.87 28.82
CA ASP A 168 -5.80 9.82 29.41
C ASP A 168 -6.01 8.46 30.11
N PRO A 169 -6.33 8.44 31.41
CA PRO A 169 -6.36 7.21 32.17
C PRO A 169 -7.44 6.22 31.71
N VAL A 170 -8.41 6.66 30.90
CA VAL A 170 -9.38 5.77 30.25
C VAL A 170 -8.74 4.94 29.13
N LEU A 171 -7.71 5.46 28.45
CA LEU A 171 -6.97 4.70 27.42
C LEU A 171 -5.94 3.74 28.00
N GLY A 172 -5.53 3.95 29.26
CA GLY A 172 -4.52 3.18 29.95
C GLY A 172 -3.37 4.04 30.48
N THR A 173 -2.17 3.45 30.58
CA THR A 173 -1.01 4.12 31.19
C THR A 173 0.06 4.50 30.16
N MET A 174 0.99 5.38 30.56
CA MET A 174 2.20 5.67 29.78
C MET A 174 3.05 4.41 29.51
N SER A 175 2.98 3.41 30.40
CA SER A 175 3.65 2.11 30.17
C SER A 175 3.00 1.34 29.02
N ASP A 176 1.67 1.31 28.97
CA ASP A 176 0.92 0.68 27.88
C ASP A 176 1.21 1.36 26.56
N PHE A 177 1.28 2.70 26.55
CA PHE A 177 1.66 3.46 25.36
C PHE A 177 3.09 3.14 24.88
N ARG A 178 4.08 3.10 25.79
CA ARG A 178 5.45 2.68 25.43
C ARG A 178 5.50 1.25 24.87
N ASN A 179 4.69 0.35 25.41
CA ASN A 179 4.58 -1.02 24.92
C ASN A 179 3.96 -1.08 23.52
N LEU A 180 2.88 -0.32 23.28
CA LEU A 180 2.26 -0.16 21.97
C LEU A 180 3.28 0.33 20.95
N LEU A 181 4.01 1.41 21.24
CA LEU A 181 5.06 1.94 20.36
C LEU A 181 6.13 0.90 20.03
N LYS A 182 6.55 0.11 21.02
CA LYS A 182 7.56 -0.95 20.81
C LYS A 182 7.04 -2.04 19.87
N ILE A 183 5.79 -2.45 20.03
CA ILE A 183 5.18 -3.53 19.24
C ILE A 183 4.91 -3.06 17.81
N PHE A 184 4.35 -1.86 17.64
CA PHE A 184 4.06 -1.28 16.32
C PHE A 184 5.35 -1.14 15.51
N ARG A 185 6.40 -0.59 16.13
CA ARG A 185 7.72 -0.48 15.49
C ARG A 185 8.33 -1.82 15.11
N LYS A 186 8.21 -2.84 15.98
CA LYS A 186 8.69 -4.19 15.67
C LYS A 186 8.01 -4.77 14.42
N GLN A 187 6.78 -4.35 14.14
CA GLN A 187 6.00 -4.74 12.96
C GLN A 187 6.12 -3.75 11.79
N GLY A 188 7.02 -2.78 11.85
CA GLY A 188 7.26 -1.82 10.77
C GLY A 188 6.26 -0.67 10.67
N LEU A 189 5.41 -0.48 11.69
CA LEU A 189 4.50 0.66 11.81
C LEU A 189 5.13 1.79 12.63
N GLU A 190 5.03 3.00 12.08
CA GLU A 190 5.30 4.22 12.84
C GLU A 190 4.01 4.75 13.48
N VAL A 191 4.15 5.54 14.55
CA VAL A 191 3.02 6.14 15.27
C VAL A 191 3.22 7.65 15.30
N VAL A 192 2.22 8.37 14.84
CA VAL A 192 2.08 9.82 14.89
C VAL A 192 0.93 10.14 15.84
N ILE A 193 1.06 11.18 16.65
CA ILE A 193 0.05 11.57 17.65
C ILE A 193 -0.41 12.98 17.30
N SER A 194 -1.73 13.22 17.34
CA SER A 194 -2.29 14.56 17.21
C SER A 194 -2.02 15.41 18.46
N LEU A 195 -1.77 16.70 18.26
CA LEU A 195 -1.63 17.70 19.32
C LEU A 195 -2.63 18.83 19.04
N ASP A 196 -3.80 18.75 19.66
CA ASP A 196 -4.88 19.72 19.48
C ASP A 196 -4.62 20.99 20.30
N ILE A 197 -3.65 21.79 19.87
CA ILE A 197 -3.18 22.98 20.61
C ILE A 197 -4.07 24.22 20.46
N ASN A 198 -5.20 24.11 19.75
CA ASN A 198 -6.13 25.22 19.54
C ASN A 198 -6.81 25.66 20.85
N GLY A 199 -6.90 24.77 21.84
CA GLY A 199 -7.44 25.08 23.16
C GLY A 199 -6.95 24.10 24.21
N VAL A 200 -6.93 24.55 25.46
CA VAL A 200 -6.61 23.71 26.63
C VAL A 200 -7.69 23.91 27.69
N ALA A 201 -7.77 22.98 28.64
CA ALA A 201 -8.65 23.14 29.80
C ALA A 201 -8.26 24.37 30.63
N GLU A 202 -9.23 25.01 31.28
CA GLU A 202 -8.99 26.21 32.12
C GLU A 202 -7.97 25.95 33.25
N ASN A 203 -7.92 24.73 33.77
CA ASN A 203 -6.97 24.33 34.80
C ASN A 203 -5.56 24.00 34.28
N HIS A 204 -5.34 23.98 32.96
CA HIS A 204 -4.05 23.71 32.33
C HIS A 204 -3.02 24.78 32.72
N THR A 205 -1.75 24.40 32.86
CA THR A 205 -0.66 25.32 33.25
C THR A 205 -0.51 26.48 32.28
N TRP A 206 -0.67 26.23 30.98
CA TRP A 206 -0.64 27.24 29.93
C TRP A 206 -1.73 28.32 30.07
N ALA A 207 -2.92 27.96 30.55
CA ALA A 207 -4.01 28.93 30.77
C ALA A 207 -3.67 29.94 31.89
N LYS A 208 -2.73 29.60 32.77
CA LYS A 208 -2.26 30.49 33.84
C LYS A 208 -1.15 31.44 33.38
N ASN A 209 -0.56 31.21 32.21
CA ASN A 209 0.50 32.06 31.69
C ASN A 209 -0.07 33.04 30.65
N PRO A 210 -0.14 34.35 30.96
CA PRO A 210 -0.71 35.35 30.05
C PRO A 210 0.06 35.47 28.73
N ASP A 211 1.35 35.10 28.68
CA ASP A 211 2.15 35.13 27.44
C ASP A 211 1.64 34.13 26.39
N TYR A 212 1.02 33.03 26.82
CA TYR A 212 0.44 32.02 25.92
C TYR A 212 -0.98 32.35 25.48
N LEU A 213 -1.62 33.34 26.10
CA LEU A 213 -2.97 33.80 25.77
C LEU A 213 -2.98 35.04 24.85
N GLN A 214 -1.80 35.51 24.44
CA GLN A 214 -1.69 36.62 23.50
C GLN A 214 -2.10 36.20 22.09
N ARG A 215 -2.75 37.10 21.35
CA ARG A 215 -3.11 36.88 19.95
C ARG A 215 -1.85 36.56 19.15
N TYR A 216 -1.89 35.47 18.39
CA TYR A 216 -0.74 35.00 17.62
C TYR A 216 -0.21 36.12 16.71
N ASP A 217 1.07 36.45 16.89
CA ASP A 217 1.79 37.41 16.06
C ASP A 217 2.51 36.64 14.94
N PHE A 218 2.08 36.84 13.70
CA PHE A 218 2.67 36.20 12.52
C PHE A 218 4.16 36.47 12.35
N SER A 219 4.72 37.50 13.01
CA SER A 219 6.17 37.77 13.03
C SER A 219 6.96 36.84 13.98
N ARG A 220 6.28 36.15 14.91
CA ARG A 220 6.89 35.13 15.78
C ARG A 220 6.88 33.78 15.06
N ASN A 221 7.83 33.60 14.15
CA ASN A 221 8.05 32.35 13.42
C ASN A 221 8.00 31.13 14.36
N LEU A 222 6.98 30.28 14.22
CA LEU A 222 6.89 28.99 14.89
C LEU A 222 8.07 28.12 14.44
N LYS A 223 9.12 28.05 15.28
CA LYS A 223 10.29 27.17 15.08
C LYS A 223 9.97 25.69 15.31
N VAL A 224 8.70 25.29 15.29
CA VAL A 224 8.26 23.91 15.59
C VAL A 224 8.87 22.94 14.59
N ARG A 225 8.88 23.30 13.30
CA ARG A 225 9.54 22.48 12.28
C ARG A 225 11.01 22.22 12.61
N LYS A 226 11.74 23.29 12.90
CA LYS A 226 13.16 23.20 13.27
C LYS A 226 13.37 22.30 14.51
N LEU A 227 12.52 22.43 15.53
CA LEU A 227 12.60 21.57 16.73
C LEU A 227 12.38 20.09 16.38
N VAL A 228 11.43 19.78 15.49
CA VAL A 228 11.19 18.41 15.03
C VAL A 228 12.38 17.87 14.24
N ASP A 229 12.96 18.68 13.37
CA ASP A 229 14.13 18.33 12.55
C ASP A 229 15.40 18.13 13.40
N ASP A 230 15.65 19.04 14.35
CA ASP A 230 16.76 18.97 15.30
C ASP A 230 16.62 17.71 16.18
N SER A 231 15.40 17.43 16.65
CA SER A 231 15.11 16.23 17.43
C SER A 231 15.30 14.95 16.60
N SER A 232 14.85 14.95 15.34
CA SER A 232 15.03 13.86 14.39
C SER A 232 16.52 13.54 14.19
N SER A 233 17.33 14.59 14.01
CA SER A 233 18.78 14.50 13.85
C SER A 233 19.46 13.98 15.12
N PHE A 234 19.10 14.50 16.29
CA PHE A 234 19.71 14.14 17.58
C PHE A 234 19.46 12.68 17.97
N HIS A 235 18.30 12.12 17.65
CA HIS A 235 17.99 10.70 17.96
C HIS A 235 18.28 9.75 16.80
N GLY A 236 18.70 10.24 15.63
CA GLY A 236 18.85 9.45 14.41
C GLY A 236 17.55 8.78 13.98
N ARG A 237 16.39 9.40 14.27
CA ARG A 237 15.06 8.84 14.01
C ARG A 237 14.20 9.84 13.29
N SER A 238 13.75 9.48 12.09
CA SER A 238 12.88 10.32 11.28
C SER A 238 11.61 10.66 12.05
N ARG A 239 11.36 11.95 12.29
CA ARG A 239 10.11 12.47 12.85
C ARG A 239 9.40 13.31 11.81
N VAL A 240 8.08 13.38 11.91
CA VAL A 240 7.23 14.11 10.99
C VAL A 240 6.40 15.13 11.77
N LEU A 241 6.21 16.29 11.15
CA LEU A 241 5.27 17.32 11.59
C LEU A 241 4.17 17.37 10.54
N ILE A 242 2.98 16.88 10.88
CA ILE A 242 1.82 16.95 10.01
C ILE A 242 0.91 18.06 10.52
N VAL A 243 0.46 18.94 9.62
CA VAL A 243 -0.42 20.05 9.98
C VAL A 243 -1.80 19.80 9.39
N ASP A 244 -2.81 19.78 10.24
CA ASP A 244 -4.21 19.88 9.83
C ASP A 244 -4.74 21.25 10.22
N SER A 245 -5.31 21.97 9.25
CA SER A 245 -5.95 23.25 9.49
C SER A 245 -7.34 23.10 10.12
N GLY A 246 -7.88 21.88 10.18
CA GLY A 246 -9.23 21.60 10.63
C GLY A 246 -10.29 22.27 9.77
N ASP A 247 -11.50 22.39 10.33
CA ASP A 247 -12.67 22.93 9.64
C ASP A 247 -12.86 24.45 9.82
N VAL A 248 -11.76 25.21 9.79
CA VAL A 248 -11.79 26.68 10.00
C VAL A 248 -11.89 27.48 8.71
N GLY A 249 -12.37 26.85 7.64
CA GLY A 249 -12.62 27.47 6.34
C GLY A 249 -11.39 27.75 5.47
N TYR A 250 -10.20 27.30 5.90
CA TYR A 250 -9.03 27.20 5.02
C TYR A 250 -9.28 26.12 3.97
N GLY A 251 -8.91 26.38 2.71
CA GLY A 251 -9.11 25.42 1.61
C GLY A 251 -10.52 25.38 1.02
N LEU A 252 -11.36 26.39 1.29
CA LEU A 252 -12.73 26.50 0.76
C LEU A 252 -12.84 27.18 -0.63
N GLY A 253 -11.72 27.53 -1.26
CA GLY A 253 -11.72 28.13 -2.60
C GLY A 253 -11.94 27.09 -3.71
N ASP A 254 -12.51 27.49 -4.85
CA ASP A 254 -12.44 26.71 -6.10
C ASP A 254 -11.04 26.80 -6.76
N THR A 255 -10.11 27.44 -6.05
CA THR A 255 -8.72 27.74 -6.40
C THR A 255 -7.77 26.93 -5.53
N GLU A 256 -6.48 27.24 -5.55
CA GLU A 256 -5.46 26.59 -4.73
C GLU A 256 -5.85 26.54 -3.22
N ASP A 257 -5.63 25.38 -2.59
CA ASP A 257 -6.02 25.12 -1.20
C ASP A 257 -5.20 26.01 -0.24
N GLY A 258 -5.89 26.86 0.52
CA GLY A 258 -5.25 27.78 1.47
C GLY A 258 -4.44 27.09 2.59
N SER A 259 -4.68 25.80 2.83
CA SER A 259 -3.86 25.01 3.77
C SER A 259 -2.40 24.92 3.32
N LEU A 260 -2.08 25.07 2.03
CA LEU A 260 -0.71 25.02 1.53
C LEU A 260 0.22 26.09 2.16
N THR A 261 -0.36 27.16 2.72
CA THR A 261 0.40 28.15 3.51
C THR A 261 1.15 27.53 4.69
N PHE A 262 0.66 26.41 5.25
CA PHE A 262 1.31 25.69 6.34
C PHE A 262 2.57 24.92 5.93
N LEU A 263 2.85 24.76 4.63
CA LEU A 263 4.14 24.25 4.15
C LEU A 263 5.29 25.25 4.39
N GLY A 264 4.96 26.53 4.56
CA GLY A 264 5.94 27.60 4.75
C GLY A 264 6.70 27.95 3.47
N SER A 265 7.84 28.63 3.64
CA SER A 265 8.74 29.02 2.55
C SER A 265 10.07 28.28 2.62
N THR A 266 10.92 28.44 1.61
CA THR A 266 12.29 27.90 1.62
C THR A 266 13.14 28.45 2.77
N GLU A 267 12.90 29.70 3.19
CA GLU A 267 13.61 30.34 4.30
C GLU A 267 13.02 29.98 5.67
N GLN A 268 11.71 29.69 5.71
CA GLN A 268 10.97 29.36 6.93
C GLN A 268 10.09 28.13 6.67
N PRO A 269 10.66 26.92 6.72
CA PRO A 269 9.92 25.70 6.43
C PRO A 269 8.86 25.44 7.51
N GLY A 270 7.66 25.09 7.08
CA GLY A 270 6.53 24.71 7.92
C GLY A 270 6.38 23.20 8.08
N GLY A 271 5.16 22.69 7.95
CA GLY A 271 4.82 21.27 8.05
C GLY A 271 5.60 20.39 7.06
N HIS A 272 5.85 19.14 7.44
CA HIS A 272 6.38 18.10 6.54
C HIS A 272 5.29 17.61 5.59
N LEU A 273 4.09 17.43 6.15
CA LEU A 273 2.86 17.13 5.44
C LEU A 273 1.80 18.12 5.88
N VAL A 274 0.92 18.48 4.96
CA VAL A 274 -0.27 19.28 5.25
C VAL A 274 -1.50 18.51 4.78
N PHE A 275 -2.52 18.41 5.62
CA PHE A 275 -3.81 17.85 5.25
C PHE A 275 -4.42 18.69 4.13
N HIS A 276 -4.49 18.10 2.95
CA HIS A 276 -5.10 18.70 1.78
C HIS A 276 -6.53 18.21 1.66
N ARG A 277 -7.45 19.02 2.17
CA ARG A 277 -8.84 18.62 2.43
C ARG A 277 -9.68 18.56 1.16
N GLN A 278 -9.11 18.75 -0.02
CA GLN A 278 -9.82 18.80 -1.29
C GLN A 278 -10.76 17.60 -1.52
N PHE A 279 -10.36 16.40 -1.09
CA PHE A 279 -11.15 15.16 -1.24
C PHE A 279 -12.13 14.90 -0.08
N VAL A 280 -12.11 15.75 0.96
CA VAL A 280 -13.05 15.70 2.07
C VAL A 280 -14.36 16.34 1.62
N ILE A 281 -15.46 15.63 1.90
CA ILE A 281 -16.82 16.09 1.63
C ILE A 281 -17.30 17.02 2.75
N ASN A 282 -18.10 18.04 2.41
CA ASN A 282 -18.66 19.03 3.35
C ASN A 282 -17.60 19.86 4.10
N ARG A 283 -16.54 20.26 3.41
CA ARG A 283 -15.59 21.23 3.96
C ARG A 283 -16.29 22.53 4.34
N GLY A 284 -16.24 22.88 5.62
CA GLY A 284 -16.74 24.12 6.20
C GLY A 284 -18.18 24.43 5.81
N TRP A 285 -18.50 25.71 5.73
CA TRP A 285 -19.86 26.19 5.52
C TRP A 285 -20.36 26.12 4.06
N LYS A 286 -19.59 25.54 3.12
CA LYS A 286 -20.00 25.42 1.70
C LYS A 286 -20.79 24.13 1.46
N LYS A 287 -21.82 24.25 0.60
CA LYS A 287 -22.89 23.27 0.35
C LYS A 287 -22.42 21.82 0.16
N ASN A 288 -23.27 20.92 0.67
CA ASN A 288 -23.16 19.47 0.63
C ASN A 288 -22.97 18.90 -0.78
N SER A 289 -21.74 18.68 -1.22
CA SER A 289 -21.52 17.70 -2.28
C SER A 289 -21.68 16.30 -1.67
N THR A 290 -22.31 15.37 -2.37
CA THR A 290 -22.44 13.98 -1.91
C THR A 290 -21.45 13.05 -2.60
N ALA A 291 -20.62 13.58 -3.50
CA ALA A 291 -19.68 12.82 -4.33
C ALA A 291 -18.51 13.70 -4.81
N LEU A 292 -17.46 13.04 -5.28
CA LEU A 292 -16.29 13.61 -5.92
C LEU A 292 -16.70 14.38 -7.17
N GLN A 293 -16.29 15.64 -7.24
CA GLN A 293 -16.58 16.51 -8.38
C GLN A 293 -15.34 16.67 -9.26
N LEU A 294 -15.56 16.95 -10.55
CA LEU A 294 -14.47 17.25 -11.46
C LEU A 294 -13.68 18.50 -11.03
N SER A 295 -14.38 19.50 -10.47
CA SER A 295 -13.77 20.69 -9.86
C SER A 295 -12.78 20.33 -8.74
N THR A 296 -13.08 19.26 -7.98
CA THR A 296 -12.19 18.74 -6.93
C THR A 296 -10.83 18.33 -7.51
N ILE A 297 -10.86 17.56 -8.59
CA ILE A 297 -9.66 17.05 -9.30
C ILE A 297 -8.90 18.21 -9.97
N ILE A 298 -9.63 19.16 -10.57
CA ILE A 298 -9.02 20.34 -11.20
C ILE A 298 -8.29 21.20 -10.15
N GLY A 299 -8.91 21.43 -9.00
CA GLY A 299 -8.29 22.16 -7.89
C GLY A 299 -6.99 21.52 -7.41
N TYR A 300 -6.98 20.19 -7.24
CA TYR A 300 -5.77 19.44 -6.92
C TYR A 300 -4.73 19.44 -8.06
N SER A 301 -5.17 19.43 -9.32
CA SER A 301 -4.27 19.47 -10.47
C SER A 301 -3.46 20.76 -10.53
N ASN A 302 -4.04 21.88 -10.07
CA ASN A 302 -3.42 23.20 -10.05
C ASN A 302 -2.27 23.30 -9.04
N THR A 303 -2.21 22.42 -8.04
CA THR A 303 -1.09 22.38 -7.09
C THR A 303 0.21 21.96 -7.79
N SER A 304 1.32 22.62 -7.45
CA SER A 304 2.61 22.33 -8.08
C SER A 304 3.09 20.89 -7.78
N GLY A 305 3.82 20.29 -8.73
CA GLY A 305 4.30 18.91 -8.61
C GLY A 305 5.21 18.67 -7.39
N SER A 306 6.03 19.66 -7.01
CA SER A 306 6.90 19.56 -5.83
C SER A 306 6.11 19.56 -4.52
N GLN A 307 5.06 20.38 -4.43
CA GLN A 307 4.19 20.44 -3.25
C GLN A 307 3.34 19.17 -3.06
N LYS A 308 2.96 18.48 -4.15
CA LYS A 308 2.15 17.25 -4.09
C LYS A 308 2.77 16.15 -3.20
N THR A 309 4.09 16.08 -3.14
CA THR A 309 4.81 15.12 -2.26
C THR A 309 4.72 15.45 -0.77
N ALA A 310 4.29 16.68 -0.44
CA ALA A 310 4.09 17.17 0.92
C ALA A 310 2.59 17.25 1.30
N LEU A 311 1.71 16.63 0.51
CA LEU A 311 0.27 16.61 0.80
C LEU A 311 -0.13 15.30 1.47
N ALA A 312 -0.87 15.44 2.56
CA ALA A 312 -1.67 14.38 3.15
C ALA A 312 -3.07 14.41 2.51
N LEU A 313 -3.52 13.29 1.96
CA LEU A 313 -4.78 13.18 1.22
C LEU A 313 -5.81 12.35 2.01
N PRO A 314 -6.63 12.98 2.86
CA PRO A 314 -7.76 12.34 3.52
C PRO A 314 -9.05 12.41 2.68
N SER A 315 -9.92 11.42 2.81
CA SER A 315 -11.33 11.50 2.40
C SER A 315 -12.29 11.83 3.56
N ALA A 316 -11.86 11.58 4.80
CA ALA A 316 -12.57 11.89 6.04
C ALA A 316 -11.55 12.15 7.16
N THR A 317 -11.99 12.76 8.26
CA THR A 317 -11.16 13.12 9.43
C THR A 317 -11.94 12.92 10.73
N ASP A 318 -11.34 13.27 11.87
CA ASP A 318 -11.99 13.27 13.17
C ASP A 318 -13.04 14.37 13.35
N VAL A 319 -13.12 15.32 12.40
CA VAL A 319 -14.14 16.38 12.35
C VAL A 319 -15.04 16.31 11.11
N ASP A 320 -14.60 15.62 10.05
CA ASP A 320 -15.38 15.42 8.82
C ASP A 320 -15.74 13.95 8.63
N TRP A 321 -17.04 13.69 8.55
CA TRP A 321 -17.58 12.35 8.57
C TRP A 321 -17.20 11.49 7.35
N ARG A 322 -17.31 10.18 7.56
CA ARG A 322 -17.08 9.16 6.53
C ARG A 322 -18.26 9.13 5.57
N HIS A 323 -17.99 8.82 4.31
CA HIS A 323 -19.00 8.80 3.25
C HIS A 323 -18.85 7.56 2.36
N ASP A 324 -19.91 7.23 1.62
CA ASP A 324 -20.01 6.10 0.70
C ASP A 324 -19.32 6.30 -0.65
N ASP A 325 -18.77 7.49 -0.90
CA ASP A 325 -18.04 7.74 -2.13
C ASP A 325 -16.68 7.03 -2.19
N LEU A 326 -16.72 5.79 -2.65
CA LEU A 326 -15.54 4.96 -2.93
C LEU A 326 -14.62 5.57 -4.00
N LEU A 327 -15.12 6.45 -4.87
CA LEU A 327 -14.31 7.08 -5.90
C LEU A 327 -13.38 8.14 -5.28
N ALA A 328 -13.88 8.94 -4.33
CA ALA A 328 -13.04 9.83 -3.53
C ALA A 328 -11.98 9.06 -2.73
N THR A 329 -12.36 7.95 -2.09
CA THR A 329 -11.41 7.07 -1.40
C THR A 329 -10.41 6.41 -2.36
N ALA A 330 -10.82 6.04 -3.56
CA ALA A 330 -9.89 5.51 -4.57
C ALA A 330 -8.94 6.59 -5.08
N ALA A 331 -9.40 7.84 -5.20
CA ALA A 331 -8.63 8.97 -5.70
C ALA A 331 -7.43 9.30 -4.81
N ILE A 332 -7.58 9.24 -3.48
CA ILE A 332 -6.45 9.52 -2.56
C ILE A 332 -5.28 8.54 -2.73
N PHE A 333 -5.53 7.32 -3.24
CA PHE A 333 -4.49 6.34 -3.56
C PHE A 333 -3.90 6.49 -4.97
N LEU A 334 -4.66 7.07 -5.90
CA LEU A 334 -4.26 7.21 -7.30
C LEU A 334 -3.47 8.50 -7.55
N LEU A 335 -3.63 9.48 -6.67
CA LEU A 335 -3.05 10.80 -6.84
C LEU A 335 -1.72 10.94 -6.07
N PRO A 336 -0.76 11.73 -6.60
CA PRO A 336 0.50 12.00 -5.92
C PRO A 336 0.31 12.63 -4.53
N GLY A 337 0.79 11.96 -3.50
CA GLY A 337 0.68 12.42 -2.12
C GLY A 337 0.67 11.26 -1.15
N THR A 338 0.42 11.57 0.11
CA THR A 338 0.35 10.57 1.18
C THR A 338 -1.12 10.25 1.45
N PRO A 339 -1.63 9.07 1.06
CA PRO A 339 -3.01 8.69 1.36
C PRO A 339 -3.21 8.53 2.87
N ILE A 340 -4.27 9.14 3.38
CA ILE A 340 -4.71 8.99 4.77
C ILE A 340 -6.10 8.39 4.77
N VAL A 341 -6.22 7.18 5.31
CA VAL A 341 -7.50 6.51 5.50
C VAL A 341 -7.95 6.74 6.94
N TYR A 342 -9.10 7.37 7.13
CA TYR A 342 -9.73 7.49 8.44
C TYR A 342 -10.52 6.22 8.77
N TYR A 343 -10.50 5.79 10.03
CA TYR A 343 -11.02 4.47 10.41
C TYR A 343 -12.51 4.30 10.05
N GLY A 344 -12.84 3.21 9.37
CA GLY A 344 -14.16 2.90 8.84
C GLY A 344 -14.54 3.60 7.53
N SER A 345 -13.71 4.50 6.98
CA SER A 345 -13.89 4.98 5.59
C SER A 345 -13.69 3.86 4.58
N GLU A 346 -12.89 2.85 4.92
CA GLU A 346 -12.70 1.63 4.13
C GLU A 346 -13.97 0.81 3.94
N LEU A 347 -14.99 1.02 4.80
CA LEU A 347 -16.27 0.31 4.73
C LEU A 347 -17.24 0.93 3.73
N GLY A 348 -16.94 2.10 3.15
CA GLY A 348 -17.83 2.74 2.19
C GLY A 348 -19.25 2.99 2.70
N THR A 349 -19.46 3.08 4.01
CA THR A 349 -20.80 3.23 4.59
C THR A 349 -21.22 4.69 4.65
N ARG A 350 -22.43 4.98 4.17
CA ARG A 350 -23.07 6.27 4.38
C ARG A 350 -23.75 6.34 5.74
N LEU A 351 -23.23 7.18 6.62
CA LEU A 351 -23.79 7.37 7.95
C LEU A 351 -25.05 8.26 7.91
N ALA A 352 -26.01 7.94 8.78
CA ALA A 352 -27.19 8.78 8.96
C ALA A 352 -26.83 10.08 9.71
N LYS A 353 -27.36 11.19 9.20
CA LYS A 353 -27.40 12.48 9.90
C LYS A 353 -28.28 12.38 11.13
N ILE A 354 -27.74 12.70 12.30
CA ILE A 354 -28.51 12.73 13.54
C ILE A 354 -28.04 13.85 14.49
N ALA A 355 -28.99 14.35 15.27
CA ALA A 355 -28.80 15.46 16.20
C ALA A 355 -28.48 15.03 17.65
N GLN A 356 -28.43 13.73 17.95
CA GLN A 356 -28.18 13.23 19.31
C GLN A 356 -27.08 12.17 19.33
N PRO A 357 -26.14 12.23 20.29
CA PRO A 357 -25.13 11.20 20.44
C PRO A 357 -25.78 9.84 20.77
N PRO A 358 -25.12 8.71 20.45
CA PRO A 358 -25.61 7.40 20.83
C PRO A 358 -25.62 7.35 22.36
N GLY A 359 -26.80 7.21 22.97
CA GLY A 359 -26.96 7.35 24.42
C GLY A 359 -26.07 6.40 25.25
N LYS A 360 -26.46 5.13 25.38
CA LYS A 360 -25.77 4.15 26.26
C LYS A 360 -24.77 3.25 25.54
N VAL A 361 -24.72 3.32 24.21
CA VAL A 361 -23.77 2.56 23.39
C VAL A 361 -22.55 3.44 23.22
N TYR A 362 -21.43 2.99 23.79
CA TYR A 362 -20.15 3.68 23.70
C TYR A 362 -20.13 5.01 24.50
N PRO A 363 -19.01 5.44 25.13
CA PRO A 363 -19.07 6.33 26.27
C PRO A 363 -19.15 7.81 25.84
N MET A 364 -20.15 8.19 25.06
CA MET A 364 -20.39 9.58 24.69
C MET A 364 -21.53 10.20 25.50
N ASN A 365 -21.40 10.19 26.82
CA ASN A 365 -21.98 11.26 27.66
C ASN A 365 -21.33 12.62 27.39
N LYS A 366 -20.32 12.65 26.51
CA LYS A 366 -19.57 13.83 26.09
C LYS A 366 -19.69 14.02 24.58
N VAL A 367 -19.83 15.27 24.16
CA VAL A 367 -19.91 15.67 22.75
C VAL A 367 -18.57 16.27 22.28
N PRO A 368 -18.16 16.14 21.03
CA PRO A 368 -16.97 16.81 20.51
C PRO A 368 -17.02 18.34 20.75
N ASN A 369 -15.91 18.96 21.17
CA ASN A 369 -15.87 20.40 21.39
C ASN A 369 -15.43 21.15 20.12
N VAL A 370 -16.37 21.79 19.42
CA VAL A 370 -16.06 22.81 18.40
C VAL A 370 -17.05 24.00 18.48
N TYR A 371 -17.49 24.38 19.70
CA TYR A 371 -18.47 25.46 19.97
C TYR A 371 -19.94 25.13 19.59
N GLU A 372 -20.63 24.34 20.43
CA GLU A 372 -22.10 24.13 20.41
C GLU A 372 -22.76 23.80 19.05
N SER A 373 -22.04 23.31 18.04
CA SER A 373 -22.71 22.91 16.81
C SER A 373 -23.46 21.60 17.05
N ALA A 374 -24.77 21.63 16.83
CA ALA A 374 -25.58 20.45 16.55
C ALA A 374 -25.24 19.88 15.16
N ASP A 375 -24.02 20.13 14.64
CA ASP A 375 -23.61 19.63 13.34
C ASP A 375 -23.38 18.12 13.45
N GLU A 376 -24.33 17.43 12.86
CA GLU A 376 -24.51 15.98 12.85
C GLU A 376 -23.27 15.24 12.30
N SER A 377 -22.36 15.93 11.61
CA SER A 377 -21.14 15.35 11.03
C SER A 377 -20.14 14.93 12.09
N VAL A 378 -19.76 15.80 13.02
CA VAL A 378 -18.66 15.52 13.98
C VAL A 378 -19.02 14.33 14.89
N LEU A 379 -20.29 14.24 15.30
CA LEU A 379 -20.80 13.12 16.09
C LEU A 379 -20.65 11.78 15.34
N THR A 380 -20.84 11.77 14.02
CA THR A 380 -20.72 10.54 13.22
C THR A 380 -19.27 10.13 12.92
N CYS A 381 -18.31 11.04 13.06
CA CYS A 381 -16.88 10.75 12.87
C CYS A 381 -16.31 9.85 13.95
N GLN A 382 -16.82 9.97 15.18
CA GLN A 382 -16.25 9.34 16.37
C GLN A 382 -17.07 8.12 16.83
N LEU A 383 -17.89 7.57 15.93
CA LEU A 383 -18.70 6.40 16.24
C LEU A 383 -17.84 5.15 16.40
N PRO A 384 -18.28 4.17 17.22
CA PRO A 384 -17.61 2.88 17.36
C PRO A 384 -17.32 2.22 16.02
N MET A 385 -16.13 1.66 15.89
CA MET A 385 -15.78 0.81 14.76
C MET A 385 -16.74 -0.40 14.70
N PRO A 386 -17.48 -0.60 13.60
CA PRO A 386 -18.48 -1.66 13.49
C PRO A 386 -17.81 -2.98 13.09
N TRP A 387 -17.06 -3.57 14.03
CA TRP A 387 -16.33 -4.81 13.80
C TRP A 387 -17.21 -6.01 13.47
N ASP A 388 -18.43 -6.04 14.01
CA ASP A 388 -19.42 -7.09 13.85
C ASP A 388 -20.84 -6.54 14.08
N LYS A 389 -21.90 -7.23 13.66
CA LYS A 389 -23.28 -6.74 13.88
C LYS A 389 -23.70 -6.79 15.34
N THR A 390 -23.08 -7.65 16.15
CA THR A 390 -23.43 -7.81 17.57
C THR A 390 -22.71 -6.84 18.49
N GLY A 391 -21.60 -6.24 18.05
CA GLY A 391 -20.75 -5.37 18.87
C GLY A 391 -19.83 -6.12 19.83
N LYS A 392 -19.86 -7.46 19.84
CA LYS A 392 -19.01 -8.28 20.72
C LYS A 392 -17.53 -8.18 20.38
N ARG A 393 -17.20 -7.94 19.11
CA ARG A 393 -15.80 -7.76 18.68
C ARG A 393 -15.30 -6.36 19.03
N PHE A 394 -16.21 -5.38 19.13
CA PHE A 394 -15.90 -4.05 19.63
C PHE A 394 -15.66 -4.05 21.14
N SER A 395 -16.59 -4.60 21.94
CA SER A 395 -16.51 -4.70 23.40
C SER A 395 -17.13 -6.01 23.89
N ASN A 396 -16.43 -6.73 24.78
CA ASN A 396 -16.86 -8.04 25.28
C ASN A 396 -17.71 -7.97 26.57
N ASP A 397 -18.53 -6.92 26.73
CA ASP A 397 -19.45 -6.81 27.87
C ASP A 397 -20.77 -7.57 27.59
N PRO A 398 -21.07 -8.63 28.36
CA PRO A 398 -22.29 -9.40 28.18
C PRO A 398 -23.57 -8.64 28.54
N ASN A 399 -23.50 -7.51 29.25
CA ASN A 399 -24.67 -6.79 29.76
C ASN A 399 -25.22 -5.71 28.81
N ARG A 400 -24.50 -5.40 27.73
CA ARG A 400 -24.83 -4.27 26.84
C ARG A 400 -24.82 -4.61 25.35
N THR A 401 -24.60 -5.88 25.00
CA THR A 401 -24.50 -6.35 23.62
C THR A 401 -25.76 -6.06 22.79
N ASP A 402 -26.94 -6.07 23.40
CA ASP A 402 -28.23 -5.86 22.70
C ASP A 402 -28.41 -4.44 22.15
N GLN A 403 -27.61 -3.48 22.61
CA GLN A 403 -27.76 -2.08 22.22
C GLN A 403 -27.01 -1.75 20.92
N PHE A 404 -25.96 -2.51 20.59
CA PHE A 404 -25.12 -2.26 19.40
C PHE A 404 -25.85 -2.48 18.07
N PRO A 405 -26.68 -3.53 17.87
CA PRO A 405 -27.48 -3.67 16.66
C PRO A 405 -28.46 -2.51 16.45
N SER A 406 -29.02 -1.97 17.54
CA SER A 406 -29.90 -0.80 17.49
C SER A 406 -29.12 0.46 17.10
N TYR A 407 -27.89 0.60 17.59
CA TYR A 407 -26.92 1.59 17.13
C TYR A 407 -26.70 1.46 15.61
N LEU A 408 -26.25 0.31 15.09
CA LEU A 408 -25.99 0.12 13.66
C LEU A 408 -27.19 0.51 12.78
N LYS A 409 -28.41 0.11 13.20
CA LYS A 409 -29.66 0.49 12.53
C LYS A 409 -29.91 2.00 12.55
N THR A 410 -29.70 2.64 13.69
CA THR A 410 -29.90 4.10 13.87
C THR A 410 -28.99 4.90 12.95
N TYR A 411 -27.73 4.48 12.82
CA TYR A 411 -26.71 5.18 12.03
C TYR A 411 -26.63 4.69 10.57
N ARG A 412 -27.52 3.78 10.15
CA ARG A 412 -27.53 3.14 8.82
C ARG A 412 -26.20 2.47 8.45
N VAL A 413 -25.52 1.90 9.44
CA VAL A 413 -24.35 1.07 9.21
C VAL A 413 -24.83 -0.28 8.69
N SER A 414 -24.81 -0.44 7.37
CA SER A 414 -25.16 -1.69 6.70
C SER A 414 -23.96 -2.61 6.51
N GLU A 415 -22.78 -2.02 6.32
CA GLU A 415 -21.53 -2.77 6.20
C GLU A 415 -20.85 -2.79 7.57
N THR A 416 -20.57 -3.99 8.03
CA THR A 416 -19.77 -4.25 9.22
C THR A 416 -18.57 -5.04 8.77
N LEU A 417 -17.47 -5.03 9.53
CA LEU A 417 -16.36 -5.97 9.28
C LEU A 417 -16.71 -7.42 9.66
N GLU A 418 -17.98 -7.74 9.86
CA GLU A 418 -18.44 -9.08 9.53
C GLU A 418 -17.97 -9.33 8.12
N ILE A 419 -17.22 -10.40 7.96
CA ILE A 419 -16.81 -10.85 6.65
C ILE A 419 -18.09 -11.39 5.97
N GLU A 420 -19.01 -10.49 5.56
CA GLU A 420 -20.04 -10.71 4.53
C GLU A 420 -19.33 -10.62 3.20
N SER A 421 -18.51 -11.61 3.07
CA SER A 421 -17.68 -11.84 1.95
C SER A 421 -18.58 -11.93 0.70
N LYS A 422 -18.41 -11.02 -0.26
CA LYS A 422 -18.92 -11.25 -1.62
C LYS A 422 -17.96 -12.23 -2.30
N ARG A 423 -18.51 -13.19 -3.05
CA ARG A 423 -17.70 -14.15 -3.78
C ARG A 423 -16.70 -13.44 -4.69
N LEU A 424 -17.10 -12.40 -5.41
CA LEU A 424 -16.24 -11.71 -6.37
C LEU A 424 -16.21 -10.19 -6.14
N GLU A 425 -15.02 -9.62 -6.07
CA GLU A 425 -14.80 -8.16 -6.04
C GLU A 425 -13.78 -7.75 -7.11
N VAL A 426 -14.05 -6.65 -7.82
CA VAL A 426 -13.21 -6.16 -8.93
C VAL A 426 -12.84 -4.70 -8.73
N PHE A 427 -11.55 -4.38 -8.77
CA PHE A 427 -10.99 -3.03 -8.65
C PHE A 427 -10.20 -2.67 -9.91
N ILE A 428 -10.22 -1.39 -10.31
CA ILE A 428 -9.48 -0.92 -11.48
C ILE A 428 -8.58 0.25 -11.08
N ARG A 429 -7.28 0.16 -11.39
CA ARG A 429 -6.27 1.20 -11.17
C ARG A 429 -5.76 1.70 -12.52
N LYS A 430 -5.80 3.01 -12.76
CA LYS A 430 -5.28 3.65 -13.98
C LYS A 430 -4.28 4.75 -13.58
N ALA A 431 -3.12 4.78 -14.23
CA ALA A 431 -2.10 5.81 -14.05
C ALA A 431 -1.55 6.26 -15.43
N VAL A 432 -1.28 7.56 -15.59
CA VAL A 432 -0.82 8.12 -16.88
C VAL A 432 0.58 7.61 -17.20
N GLY A 433 0.76 7.01 -18.38
CA GLY A 433 2.04 6.42 -18.83
C GLY A 433 2.27 4.97 -18.38
N PHE A 434 1.31 4.35 -17.68
CA PHE A 434 1.37 2.96 -17.22
C PHE A 434 0.13 2.19 -17.66
N PRO A 435 0.24 0.86 -17.86
CA PRO A 435 -0.90 0.02 -18.17
C PRO A 435 -1.89 0.00 -16.99
N ALA A 436 -3.18 -0.05 -17.31
CA ALA A 436 -4.22 -0.15 -16.29
C ALA A 436 -4.16 -1.52 -15.60
N PHE A 437 -4.40 -1.59 -14.30
CA PHE A 437 -4.48 -2.85 -13.57
C PHE A 437 -5.92 -3.12 -13.15
N VAL A 438 -6.37 -4.35 -13.34
CA VAL A 438 -7.64 -4.88 -12.86
C VAL A 438 -7.34 -5.90 -11.78
N ILE A 439 -7.78 -5.67 -10.56
CA ILE A 439 -7.58 -6.57 -9.42
C ILE A 439 -8.91 -7.28 -9.19
N VAL A 440 -8.89 -8.59 -9.20
CA VAL A 440 -10.05 -9.45 -8.98
C VAL A 440 -9.79 -10.30 -7.75
N PHE A 441 -10.69 -10.21 -6.77
CA PHE A 441 -10.72 -11.07 -5.60
C PHE A 441 -11.85 -12.08 -5.78
N ASP A 442 -11.55 -13.38 -5.69
CA ASP A 442 -12.54 -14.46 -5.69
C ASP A 442 -12.43 -15.25 -4.38
N ASN A 443 -13.50 -15.32 -3.60
CA ASN A 443 -13.58 -16.12 -2.39
C ASN A 443 -14.73 -17.16 -2.52
N PRO A 444 -14.40 -18.40 -2.91
CA PRO A 444 -15.38 -19.43 -3.22
C PRO A 444 -16.12 -20.00 -2.00
N LEU A 445 -15.66 -19.70 -0.78
CA LEU A 445 -16.28 -20.13 0.49
C LEU A 445 -17.64 -19.47 0.76
N LEU A 446 -18.06 -18.57 -0.11
CA LEU A 446 -19.17 -17.64 0.07
C LEU A 446 -20.30 -17.89 -0.92
N ALA A 447 -20.10 -18.87 -1.81
CA ALA A 447 -21.08 -19.31 -2.79
C ALA A 447 -21.90 -20.49 -2.24
N PRO A 448 -23.21 -20.57 -2.54
CA PRO A 448 -24.01 -21.79 -2.33
C PRO A 448 -23.35 -23.00 -3.00
N ASP A 449 -23.51 -24.22 -2.43
CA ASP A 449 -22.91 -25.46 -2.96
C ASP A 449 -23.14 -25.66 -4.48
N GLU A 450 -24.31 -25.25 -4.98
CA GLU A 450 -24.71 -25.35 -6.40
C GLU A 450 -24.06 -24.31 -7.33
N GLN A 451 -23.58 -23.17 -6.79
CA GLN A 451 -22.88 -22.14 -7.55
C GLN A 451 -21.35 -22.25 -7.45
N ARG A 452 -20.80 -23.25 -6.77
CA ARG A 452 -19.34 -23.45 -6.65
C ARG A 452 -18.62 -23.83 -7.95
N ALA A 453 -19.36 -24.08 -9.04
CA ALA A 453 -18.76 -24.15 -10.37
C ALA A 453 -18.12 -22.79 -10.73
N GLY A 454 -16.94 -22.80 -11.35
CA GLY A 454 -16.11 -21.60 -11.58
C GLY A 454 -16.86 -20.43 -12.22
N ILE A 455 -16.33 -19.22 -12.06
CA ILE A 455 -16.95 -17.98 -12.51
C ILE A 455 -16.33 -17.50 -13.83
N VAL A 456 -17.18 -16.99 -14.72
CA VAL A 456 -16.75 -16.29 -15.93
C VAL A 456 -16.87 -14.80 -15.67
N ILE A 457 -15.77 -14.07 -15.89
CA ILE A 457 -15.71 -12.62 -15.78
C ILE A 457 -15.57 -12.03 -17.18
N ASP A 458 -16.40 -11.03 -17.46
CA ASP A 458 -16.30 -10.21 -18.66
C ASP A 458 -15.68 -8.85 -18.30
N LEU A 459 -14.47 -8.60 -18.82
CA LEU A 459 -13.70 -7.37 -18.69
C LEU A 459 -13.69 -6.55 -20.00
N SER A 460 -14.51 -6.91 -21.00
CA SER A 460 -14.53 -6.28 -22.33
C SER A 460 -14.85 -4.78 -22.29
N GLY A 461 -15.61 -4.35 -21.29
CA GLY A 461 -15.89 -2.94 -21.01
C GLY A 461 -14.70 -2.13 -20.47
N VAL A 462 -13.61 -2.80 -20.07
CA VAL A 462 -12.45 -2.18 -19.42
C VAL A 462 -11.22 -2.16 -20.33
N CYS A 463 -10.87 -3.30 -20.94
CA CYS A 463 -9.66 -3.49 -21.76
C CYS A 463 -9.90 -4.47 -22.92
N GLY A 464 -9.09 -4.40 -23.99
CA GLY A 464 -9.20 -5.32 -25.13
C GLY A 464 -8.60 -6.70 -24.86
N ASN A 465 -7.36 -6.72 -24.37
CA ASN A 465 -6.66 -7.91 -23.90
C ASN A 465 -6.09 -7.64 -22.50
N VAL A 466 -5.90 -8.70 -21.71
CA VAL A 466 -5.25 -8.59 -20.39
C VAL A 466 -4.15 -9.64 -20.22
N ILE A 467 -3.14 -9.33 -19.42
CA ILE A 467 -2.11 -10.25 -18.95
C ILE A 467 -2.29 -10.47 -17.45
N ALA A 468 -2.31 -11.72 -16.98
CA ALA A 468 -2.24 -12.00 -15.55
C ALA A 468 -0.83 -11.71 -15.01
N ARG A 469 -0.70 -10.87 -13.97
CA ARG A 469 0.59 -10.50 -13.35
C ARG A 469 0.77 -11.03 -11.94
N VAL A 470 -0.30 -11.12 -11.17
CA VAL A 470 -0.29 -11.75 -9.85
C VAL A 470 -1.45 -12.70 -9.81
N VAL A 471 -1.17 -13.98 -9.58
CA VAL A 471 -2.18 -15.02 -9.40
C VAL A 471 -1.83 -15.76 -8.14
N GLN A 472 -2.68 -15.67 -7.14
CA GLN A 472 -2.48 -16.37 -5.88
C GLN A 472 -3.77 -17.09 -5.47
N PRO A 473 -3.75 -18.42 -5.27
CA PRO A 473 -2.63 -19.34 -5.50
C PRO A 473 -2.29 -19.53 -7.00
N GLN A 474 -1.01 -19.67 -7.33
CA GLN A 474 -0.57 -19.97 -8.70
C GLN A 474 -1.01 -21.39 -9.10
N ARG A 475 -2.02 -21.49 -9.98
CA ARG A 475 -2.58 -22.78 -10.43
C ARG A 475 -2.94 -22.74 -11.92
N ALA A 476 -4.24 -22.62 -12.25
CA ALA A 476 -4.75 -22.72 -13.63
C ALA A 476 -4.41 -21.51 -14.51
N ILE A 477 -4.36 -20.32 -13.91
CA ILE A 477 -3.85 -19.09 -14.53
C ILE A 477 -2.40 -18.95 -14.07
N SER A 478 -1.46 -18.98 -15.00
CA SER A 478 -0.06 -18.66 -14.68
C SER A 478 0.17 -17.17 -14.81
N GLU A 479 1.17 -16.66 -14.08
CA GLU A 479 1.72 -15.34 -14.35
C GLU A 479 2.14 -15.26 -15.83
N ASP A 480 1.95 -14.07 -16.41
CA ASP A 480 2.21 -13.70 -17.80
C ASP A 480 1.31 -14.35 -18.88
N MET A 481 0.27 -15.09 -18.48
CA MET A 481 -0.72 -15.62 -19.43
C MET A 481 -1.64 -14.51 -19.96
N GLN A 482 -1.89 -14.50 -21.27
CA GLN A 482 -2.75 -13.53 -21.95
C GLN A 482 -4.17 -14.07 -22.15
N PHE A 483 -5.17 -13.24 -21.88
CA PHE A 483 -6.58 -13.58 -22.04
C PHE A 483 -7.31 -12.53 -22.87
N LYS A 484 -8.29 -12.99 -23.66
CA LYS A 484 -9.33 -12.12 -24.21
C LYS A 484 -10.29 -11.73 -23.09
N THR A 485 -10.67 -10.46 -23.06
CA THR A 485 -11.45 -9.91 -21.94
C THR A 485 -12.91 -10.34 -21.92
N GLU A 486 -13.44 -10.92 -22.99
CA GLU A 486 -14.86 -11.27 -23.12
C GLU A 486 -15.29 -12.50 -22.30
N ASN A 487 -14.37 -13.39 -21.90
CA ASN A 487 -14.68 -14.60 -21.12
C ASN A 487 -13.45 -15.12 -20.35
N ILE A 488 -13.10 -14.48 -19.24
CA ILE A 488 -12.02 -14.99 -18.37
C ILE A 488 -12.62 -15.97 -17.37
N TYR A 489 -12.27 -17.24 -17.49
CA TYR A 489 -12.71 -18.28 -16.57
C TYR A 489 -11.75 -18.39 -15.38
N ILE A 490 -12.26 -18.19 -14.17
CA ILE A 490 -11.54 -18.47 -12.94
C ILE A 490 -11.96 -19.85 -12.43
N SER A 491 -10.99 -20.77 -12.43
CA SER A 491 -11.20 -22.17 -12.03
C SER A 491 -11.56 -22.29 -10.54
N MET A 492 -12.39 -23.30 -10.23
CA MET A 492 -12.67 -23.79 -8.87
C MET A 492 -11.41 -23.88 -8.03
N ASP A 493 -11.49 -23.50 -6.76
CA ASP A 493 -10.79 -24.18 -5.65
C ASP A 493 -11.38 -23.79 -4.29
N SER A 494 -11.00 -24.49 -3.22
CA SER A 494 -11.51 -24.27 -1.84
C SER A 494 -10.91 -23.04 -1.14
N ASP A 495 -9.95 -22.37 -1.76
CA ASP A 495 -9.16 -21.30 -1.15
C ASP A 495 -9.47 -19.95 -1.82
N PRO A 496 -9.51 -18.83 -1.07
CA PRO A 496 -9.59 -17.49 -1.64
C PRO A 496 -8.44 -17.23 -2.63
N SER A 497 -8.75 -16.56 -3.73
CA SER A 497 -7.80 -16.24 -4.78
C SER A 497 -7.80 -14.76 -5.17
N ILE A 498 -6.61 -14.24 -5.48
CA ILE A 498 -6.38 -12.88 -5.96
C ILE A 498 -5.75 -12.97 -7.35
N HIS A 499 -6.36 -12.27 -8.30
CA HIS A 499 -5.88 -12.17 -9.68
C HIS A 499 -5.69 -10.69 -10.04
N VAL A 500 -4.46 -10.30 -10.34
CA VAL A 500 -4.13 -8.96 -10.84
C VAL A 500 -3.84 -9.08 -12.32
N PHE A 501 -4.66 -8.43 -13.13
CA PHE A 501 -4.54 -8.35 -14.57
C PHE A 501 -3.99 -6.99 -14.98
N GLU A 502 -2.95 -6.98 -15.80
CA GLU A 502 -2.49 -5.80 -16.52
C GLU A 502 -3.22 -5.70 -17.85
N CYS A 503 -3.75 -4.53 -18.15
CA CYS A 503 -4.41 -4.25 -19.41
C CYS A 503 -3.42 -3.98 -20.52
N LEU A 504 -3.47 -4.81 -21.55
CA LEU A 504 -2.85 -4.53 -22.83
C LEU A 504 -3.75 -3.57 -23.60
N HIS A 505 -3.18 -2.46 -24.07
CA HIS A 505 -3.91 -1.48 -24.87
C HIS A 505 -4.61 -2.12 -26.08
N LYS A 506 -5.72 -1.51 -26.47
CA LYS A 506 -6.44 -1.79 -27.72
C LYS A 506 -5.68 -1.24 -28.91
#